data_AF-X1CFU5-F1
#
_entry.id   AF-X1CFU5-F1
#
_cell.length_a   1.000
_cell.length_b   1.000
_cell.length_c   1.000
_cell.angle_alpha   90.00
_cell.angle_beta   90.00
_cell.angle_gamma   90.00
#
_symmetry.space_group_name_H-M   'P 1'
#
loop_
_entity.id
_entity.type
_entity.pdbx_description
1 polymer ?
#
loop_
_entity_poly.entity_id
_entity_poly.type
_entity_poly.pdbx_seq_one_letter_code
_entity_poly.pdbx_strand_id
1 'polypeptide(L)'
;AGIKPRWQICLTRKVIPEIGQILKLIEQLKLRDKVKSLGGDFVVFLHTPSPDGEARKIEYLRPAIEETKLIPSEIVEESKKHFKQKRLWYPESELISQILAEEEKFPYAYPHPQPLWFLIDANWDIFSNV
;
A
#
# COMPACT_ATOMS: atom_id res chain seq x y z
N ALA A 1 26.07 9.86 7.60
CA ALA A 1 24.94 10.18 6.70
C ALA A 1 23.71 10.43 7.55
N GLY A 2 22.98 11.54 7.34
CA GLY A 2 21.79 11.88 8.13
C GLY A 2 20.56 11.07 7.72
N ILE A 3 19.53 11.07 8.57
CA ILE A 3 18.23 10.46 8.26
C ILE A 3 17.54 11.31 7.17
N LYS A 4 17.24 10.69 6.03
CA LYS A 4 16.46 11.32 4.96
C LYS A 4 14.97 11.06 5.22
N PRO A 5 14.15 12.09 5.42
CA PRO A 5 12.74 11.89 5.72
C PRO A 5 12.00 11.38 4.47
N ARG A 6 11.06 10.47 4.70
CA ARG A 6 10.11 9.94 3.71
C ARG A 6 8.75 9.78 4.37
N TRP A 7 7.68 9.88 3.60
CA TRP A 7 6.33 9.61 4.11
C TRP A 7 5.75 8.34 3.49
N GLN A 8 5.15 7.53 4.35
CA GLN A 8 4.46 6.29 4.00
C GLN A 8 2.97 6.52 4.26
N ILE A 9 2.16 6.44 3.22
CA ILE A 9 0.71 6.64 3.32
C ILE A 9 0.07 5.26 3.42
N CYS A 10 -0.55 4.95 4.57
CA CYS A 10 -1.32 3.73 4.74
C CYS A 10 -2.55 3.76 3.82
N LEU A 11 -2.53 2.91 2.79
CA LEU A 11 -3.56 2.87 1.76
C LEU A 11 -4.83 2.25 2.34
N THR A 12 -5.84 3.10 2.56
CA THR A 12 -7.17 2.70 3.02
C THR A 12 -8.23 3.55 2.33
N ARG A 13 -9.48 3.06 2.32
CA ARG A 13 -10.65 3.79 1.80
C ARG A 13 -10.84 5.16 2.47
N LYS A 14 -10.45 5.28 3.74
CA LYS A 14 -10.50 6.54 4.48
C LYS A 14 -9.41 7.52 4.05
N VAL A 15 -8.22 7.02 3.71
CA VAL A 15 -7.06 7.84 3.39
C VAL A 15 -7.05 8.29 1.94
N ILE A 16 -7.59 7.50 0.99
CA ILE A 16 -7.61 7.84 -0.44
C ILE A 16 -8.12 9.27 -0.71
N PRO A 17 -9.26 9.73 -0.13
CA PRO A 17 -9.76 11.09 -0.33
C PRO A 17 -8.82 12.19 0.17
N GLU A 18 -7.93 11.89 1.12
CA GLU A 18 -7.04 12.85 1.77
C GLU A 18 -5.68 12.99 1.05
N ILE A 19 -5.32 12.07 0.15
CA ILE A 19 -4.00 12.07 -0.51
C ILE A 19 -3.73 13.39 -1.23
N GLY A 20 -4.74 14.00 -1.85
CA GLY A 20 -4.60 15.31 -2.49
C GLY A 20 -4.25 16.43 -1.51
N GLN A 21 -4.74 16.37 -0.26
CA GLN A 21 -4.39 17.32 0.79
C GLN A 21 -2.98 17.07 1.32
N ILE A 22 -2.57 15.81 1.42
CA ILE A 22 -1.19 15.44 1.77
C ILE A 22 -0.21 16.03 0.75
N LEU A 23 -0.49 15.91 -0.55
CA LEU A 23 0.33 16.53 -1.60
C LEU A 23 0.41 18.06 -1.44
N LYS A 24 -0.72 18.73 -1.17
CA LYS A 24 -0.72 20.18 -0.90
C LYS A 24 0.14 20.53 0.32
N LEU A 25 0.12 19.71 1.37
CA LEU A 25 0.92 19.92 2.57
C LEU A 25 2.43 19.80 2.27
N ILE A 26 2.83 18.86 1.41
CA ILE A 26 4.22 18.70 0.97
C ILE A 26 4.72 19.98 0.29
N GLU A 27 3.91 20.55 -0.59
CA GLU A 27 4.22 21.81 -1.30
C GLU A 27 4.26 23.00 -0.34
N GLN A 28 3.27 23.15 0.54
CA GLN A 28 3.21 24.23 1.53
C GLN A 28 4.43 24.22 2.46
N LEU A 29 4.86 23.04 2.89
CA LEU A 29 6.02 22.88 3.76
C LEU A 29 7.35 22.92 3.01
N LYS A 30 7.33 22.96 1.67
CA LYS A 30 8.50 22.89 0.78
C LYS A 30 9.39 21.69 1.10
N LEU A 31 8.80 20.53 1.38
CA LEU A 31 9.56 19.36 1.86
C LEU A 31 10.54 18.87 0.81
N ARG A 32 10.14 18.90 -0.47
CA ARG A 32 11.01 18.49 -1.59
C ARG A 32 12.28 19.33 -1.64
N ASP A 33 12.16 20.66 -1.61
CA ASP A 33 13.30 21.59 -1.65
C ASP A 33 14.19 21.46 -0.41
N LYS A 34 13.57 21.37 0.78
CA LYS A 34 14.30 21.24 2.05
C LYS A 34 15.14 19.97 2.07
N VAL A 35 14.57 18.83 1.70
CA VAL A 35 15.30 17.56 1.67
C VAL A 35 16.36 17.55 0.58
N LYS A 36 16.09 18.18 -0.57
CA LYS A 36 17.07 18.38 -1.63
C LYS A 36 18.28 19.19 -1.18
N SER A 37 18.07 20.26 -0.40
CA SER A 37 19.16 21.04 0.19
C SER A 37 20.05 20.25 1.17
N LEU A 38 19.51 19.15 1.71
CA LEU A 38 20.22 18.20 2.57
C LEU A 38 20.85 17.02 1.80
N GLY A 39 20.86 17.04 0.46
CA GLY A 39 21.47 16.01 -0.37
C GLY A 39 20.64 14.72 -0.52
N GLY A 40 19.31 14.83 -0.46
CA GLY A 40 18.41 13.70 -0.69
C GLY A 40 17.13 14.07 -1.43
N ASP A 41 16.32 13.07 -1.74
CA ASP A 41 14.99 13.26 -2.30
C ASP A 41 13.94 12.99 -1.22
N PHE A 42 12.94 13.86 -1.13
CA PHE A 42 11.77 13.59 -0.31
C PHE A 42 10.84 12.64 -1.06
N VAL A 43 10.68 11.43 -0.52
CA VAL A 43 9.89 10.37 -1.15
C VAL A 43 8.58 10.20 -0.39
N VAL A 44 7.48 10.13 -1.13
CA VAL A 44 6.16 9.78 -0.61
C VAL A 44 5.59 8.64 -1.42
N PHE A 45 5.17 7.59 -0.73
CA PHE A 45 4.66 6.38 -1.38
C PHE A 45 3.55 5.74 -0.54
N LEU A 46 2.74 4.94 -1.21
CA LEU A 46 1.69 4.13 -0.59
C LEU A 46 2.30 2.91 0.08
N HIS A 47 1.74 2.51 1.20
CA HIS A 47 2.02 1.25 1.84
C HIS A 47 0.71 0.57 2.18
N THR A 48 0.66 -0.76 2.09
CA THR A 48 -0.46 -1.52 2.63
C THR A 48 -0.55 -1.30 4.15
N PRO A 49 -1.72 -1.44 4.77
CA PRO A 49 -1.81 -1.41 6.23
C PRO A 49 -0.77 -2.33 6.89
N SER A 50 -0.07 -1.81 7.91
CA SER A 50 0.94 -2.52 8.71
C SER A 50 0.92 -1.99 10.15
N PRO A 51 1.41 -2.74 11.17
CA PRO A 51 2.08 -4.05 11.11
C PRO A 51 1.13 -5.22 10.84
N ASP A 52 1.73 -6.32 10.36
CA ASP A 52 1.04 -7.57 10.05
C ASP A 52 0.28 -8.11 11.28
N GLY A 53 -0.94 -8.62 11.07
CA GLY A 53 -1.88 -9.01 12.14
C GLY A 53 -2.79 -7.89 12.64
N GLU A 54 -2.29 -6.69 12.94
CA GLU A 54 -3.14 -5.55 13.34
C GLU A 54 -3.90 -4.94 12.16
N ALA A 55 -3.33 -5.05 10.95
CA ALA A 55 -4.00 -4.69 9.70
C ALA A 55 -5.37 -5.37 9.55
N ARG A 56 -5.57 -6.59 10.10
CA ARG A 56 -6.87 -7.28 10.09
C ARG A 56 -7.99 -6.47 10.74
N LYS A 57 -7.67 -5.68 11.78
CA LYS A 57 -8.67 -4.87 12.49
C LYS A 57 -9.21 -3.73 11.63
N ILE A 58 -8.54 -3.40 10.53
CA ILE A 58 -8.95 -2.37 9.58
C ILE A 58 -9.17 -2.93 8.18
N GLU A 59 -9.39 -4.24 8.08
CA GLU A 59 -9.61 -4.93 6.82
C GLU A 59 -10.84 -4.39 6.07
N TYR A 60 -11.90 -4.02 6.79
CA TYR A 60 -13.07 -3.33 6.24
C TYR A 60 -12.75 -1.97 5.57
N LEU A 61 -11.52 -1.45 5.75
CA LEU A 61 -11.00 -0.25 5.09
C LEU A 61 -10.09 -0.54 3.89
N ARG A 62 -9.91 -1.80 3.47
CA ARG A 62 -9.17 -2.16 2.26
C ARG A 62 -9.86 -1.56 1.02
N PRO A 63 -9.16 -0.84 0.15
CA PRO A 63 -9.77 -0.28 -1.06
C PRO A 63 -10.12 -1.34 -2.11
N ALA A 64 -11.22 -1.13 -2.81
CA ALA A 64 -11.47 -1.79 -4.08
C ALA A 64 -10.56 -1.21 -5.17
N ILE A 65 -10.32 -1.97 -6.25
CA ILE A 65 -9.53 -1.49 -7.40
C ILE A 65 -10.08 -0.21 -8.00
N GLU A 66 -11.40 -0.08 -8.05
CA GLU A 66 -12.03 1.12 -8.62
C GLU A 66 -11.70 2.37 -7.79
N GLU A 67 -11.55 2.22 -6.47
CA GLU A 67 -11.18 3.31 -5.57
C GLU A 67 -9.71 3.73 -5.74
N THR A 68 -8.83 2.83 -6.19
CA THR A 68 -7.41 3.18 -6.44
C THR A 68 -7.23 4.14 -7.62
N LYS A 69 -8.22 4.24 -8.52
CA LYS A 69 -8.22 5.20 -9.63
C LYS A 69 -8.31 6.65 -9.17
N LEU A 70 -8.75 6.88 -7.93
CA LEU A 70 -8.83 8.22 -7.32
C LEU A 70 -7.47 8.71 -6.79
N ILE A 71 -6.47 7.83 -6.74
CA ILE A 71 -5.14 8.17 -6.24
C ILE A 71 -4.40 9.00 -7.29
N PRO A 72 -3.81 10.15 -6.93
CA PRO A 72 -2.98 10.93 -7.83
C PRO A 72 -1.85 10.12 -8.47
N SER A 73 -1.68 10.25 -9.79
CA SER A 73 -0.69 9.48 -10.56
C SER A 73 0.73 9.66 -10.05
N GLU A 74 1.09 10.85 -9.55
CA GLU A 74 2.39 11.12 -8.93
C GLU A 74 2.72 10.12 -7.80
N ILE A 75 1.75 9.85 -6.92
CA ILE A 75 1.92 8.91 -5.80
C ILE A 75 2.00 7.48 -6.30
N VAL A 76 1.21 7.13 -7.32
CA VAL A 76 1.23 5.79 -7.93
C VAL A 76 2.60 5.51 -8.56
N GLU A 77 3.13 6.44 -9.34
CA GLU A 77 4.43 6.27 -10.00
C GLU A 77 5.59 6.25 -9.01
N GLU A 78 5.58 7.11 -7.98
CA GLU A 78 6.62 7.05 -6.94
C GLU A 78 6.54 5.75 -6.13
N SER A 79 5.34 5.21 -5.89
CA SER A 79 5.17 3.91 -5.23
C SER A 79 5.67 2.75 -6.10
N LYS A 80 5.38 2.74 -7.40
CA LYS A 80 5.93 1.76 -8.36
C LYS A 80 7.45 1.77 -8.36
N LYS A 81 8.04 2.97 -8.39
CA LYS A 81 9.49 3.17 -8.32
C LYS A 81 10.07 2.69 -6.99
N HIS A 82 9.39 2.96 -5.87
CA HIS A 82 9.82 2.53 -4.54
C HIS A 82 9.89 0.99 -4.44
N PHE A 83 8.82 0.30 -4.85
CA PHE A 83 8.75 -1.17 -4.78
C PHE A 83 9.40 -1.89 -5.97
N LYS A 84 9.87 -1.16 -6.99
CA LYS A 84 10.39 -1.71 -8.25
C LYS A 84 9.39 -2.62 -8.96
N GLN A 85 8.13 -2.20 -8.99
CA GLN A 85 7.01 -2.98 -9.54
C GLN A 85 6.29 -2.19 -10.63
N LYS A 86 5.80 -2.90 -11.67
CA LYS A 86 5.06 -2.28 -12.78
C LYS A 86 3.58 -2.02 -12.45
N ARG A 87 3.02 -2.88 -11.62
CA ARG A 87 1.63 -2.85 -11.13
C ARG A 87 1.69 -2.90 -9.61
N LEU A 88 0.81 -2.21 -8.90
CA LEU A 88 0.83 -2.12 -7.43
C LEU A 88 -0.30 -2.89 -6.75
N TRP A 89 -1.37 -3.19 -7.50
CA TRP A 89 -2.57 -3.84 -6.97
C TRP A 89 -3.14 -4.80 -8.00
N TYR A 90 -3.70 -5.89 -7.49
CA TYR A 90 -4.34 -6.95 -8.24
C TYR A 90 -5.70 -7.21 -7.62
N PRO A 91 -6.72 -7.56 -8.42
CA PRO A 91 -7.99 -7.98 -7.87
C PRO A 91 -7.77 -9.33 -7.23
N GLU A 92 -8.53 -9.60 -6.17
CA GLU A 92 -8.48 -10.90 -5.49
C GLU A 92 -8.77 -12.05 -6.47
N SER A 93 -9.63 -11.83 -7.48
CA SER A 93 -9.88 -12.81 -8.54
C SER A 93 -8.63 -13.18 -9.36
N GLU A 94 -7.72 -12.24 -9.60
CA GLU A 94 -6.45 -12.52 -10.27
C GLU A 94 -5.44 -13.20 -9.33
N LEU A 95 -5.48 -12.87 -8.04
CA LEU A 95 -4.59 -13.45 -7.04
C LEU A 95 -4.98 -14.90 -6.72
N ILE A 96 -6.27 -15.20 -6.55
CA ILE A 96 -6.76 -16.57 -6.27
C ILE A 96 -6.28 -17.54 -7.36
N SER A 97 -6.36 -17.16 -8.64
CA SER A 97 -5.86 -18.01 -9.72
C SER A 97 -4.35 -18.26 -9.63
N GLN A 98 -3.56 -17.25 -9.25
CA GLN A 98 -2.11 -17.39 -9.10
C GLN A 98 -1.73 -18.21 -7.86
N ILE A 99 -2.45 -18.03 -6.75
CA ILE A 99 -2.26 -18.77 -5.49
C ILE A 99 -2.54 -20.24 -5.71
N LEU A 100 -3.66 -20.57 -6.36
CA LEU A 100 -4.03 -21.95 -6.68
C LEU A 100 -3.04 -22.62 -7.64
N ALA A 101 -2.32 -21.83 -8.44
CA ALA A 101 -1.28 -22.30 -9.34
C ALA A 101 0.12 -22.33 -8.69
N GLU A 102 0.27 -21.93 -7.42
CA GLU A 102 1.57 -21.71 -6.75
C GLU A 102 2.51 -20.74 -7.50
N GLU A 103 1.93 -19.89 -8.35
CA GLU A 103 2.65 -18.93 -9.20
C GLU A 103 2.61 -17.49 -8.65
N GLU A 104 1.96 -17.26 -7.51
CA GLU A 104 1.82 -15.92 -6.93
C GLU A 104 3.18 -15.28 -6.66
N LYS A 105 3.42 -14.12 -7.28
CA LYS A 105 4.65 -13.33 -7.15
C LYS A 105 4.29 -11.87 -6.90
N PHE A 106 3.52 -11.56 -5.87
CA PHE A 106 3.16 -10.18 -5.57
C PHE A 106 2.95 -9.93 -4.07
N PRO A 107 3.41 -8.77 -3.52
CA PRO A 107 4.04 -8.76 -2.22
C PRO A 107 2.98 -8.88 -1.13
N TYR A 108 3.05 -9.98 -0.40
CA TYR A 108 3.05 -9.85 1.04
C TYR A 108 4.51 -9.81 1.47
N ALA A 109 4.84 -8.80 2.25
CA ALA A 109 6.06 -8.87 3.04
C ALA A 109 6.01 -10.20 3.79
N TYR A 110 7.12 -10.92 3.74
CA TYR A 110 7.39 -12.19 4.41
C TYR A 110 7.01 -13.47 3.66
N PRO A 111 7.96 -14.43 3.56
CA PRO A 111 7.74 -15.76 2.99
C PRO A 111 6.85 -16.67 3.88
N HIS A 112 6.03 -16.09 4.76
CA HIS A 112 5.22 -16.78 5.76
C HIS A 112 3.92 -16.01 6.04
N PRO A 113 2.75 -16.68 6.17
CA PRO A 113 2.53 -18.11 5.99
C PRO A 113 2.60 -18.51 4.51
N GLN A 114 3.18 -19.68 4.22
CA GLN A 114 3.36 -20.19 2.85
C GLN A 114 2.05 -20.50 2.10
N PRO A 115 0.93 -20.82 2.78
CA PRO A 115 -0.39 -20.88 2.15
C PRO A 115 -1.33 -19.76 2.64
N LEU A 116 -2.00 -19.06 1.72
CA LEU A 116 -3.15 -18.20 2.03
C LEU A 116 -4.34 -19.07 2.45
N TRP A 117 -4.89 -18.84 3.64
CA TRP A 117 -6.09 -19.50 4.14
C TRP A 117 -7.23 -18.49 4.24
N PHE A 118 -8.38 -18.86 3.69
CA PHE A 118 -9.65 -18.20 3.98
C PHE A 118 -10.32 -18.93 5.14
N LEU A 119 -10.35 -18.27 6.29
CA LEU A 119 -11.06 -18.69 7.49
C LEU A 119 -12.50 -18.15 7.38
N ILE A 120 -13.48 -19.02 7.54
CA ILE A 120 -14.90 -18.64 7.58
C ILE A 120 -15.39 -18.87 9.00
N ASP A 121 -15.91 -17.83 9.66
CA ASP A 121 -16.47 -17.97 11.00
C ASP A 121 -17.94 -18.44 10.98
N ALA A 122 -18.55 -18.58 12.16
CA ALA A 122 -19.95 -19.00 12.30
C ALA A 122 -20.96 -17.98 11.75
N ASN A 123 -20.55 -16.74 11.47
CA ASN A 123 -21.37 -15.68 10.90
C ASN A 123 -21.17 -15.53 9.38
N TRP A 124 -20.38 -16.42 8.76
CA TRP A 124 -19.98 -16.33 7.34
C TRP A 124 -19.05 -15.16 7.03
N ASP A 125 -18.42 -14.56 8.04
CA ASP A 125 -17.38 -13.57 7.81
C ASP A 125 -16.13 -14.28 7.27
N ILE A 126 -15.55 -13.73 6.20
CA ILE A 126 -14.37 -14.28 5.53
C ILE A 126 -13.14 -13.52 6.00
N PHE A 127 -12.17 -14.25 6.56
CA PHE A 127 -10.90 -13.72 7.03
C PHE A 127 -9.75 -14.40 6.31
N SER A 128 -8.72 -13.64 5.94
CA SER A 128 -7.46 -14.21 5.45
C SER A 128 -6.48 -14.46 6.61
N ASN A 129 -5.57 -15.42 6.47
CA ASN A 129 -4.49 -15.65 7.43
C ASN A 129 -3.28 -14.70 7.29
N VAL A 130 -3.37 -13.68 6.44
CA VAL A 130 -2.48 -12.49 6.44
C VAL A 130 -2.85 -11.52 7.56
#